data_AF-A0A7X5WXP6-F1
#
_entry.id   AF-A0A7X5WXP6-F1
#
_cell.length_a   1.000
_cell.length_b   1.000
_cell.length_c   1.000
_cell.angle_alpha   90.00
_cell.angle_beta   90.00
_cell.angle_gamma   90.00
#
_symmetry.space_group_name_H-M   'P 1'
#
loop_
_entity.id
_entity.type
_entity.pdbx_description
1 polymer ?
#
loop_
_entity_poly.entity_id
_entity_poly.type
_entity_poly.pdbx_seq_one_letter_code
_entity_poly.pdbx_strand_id
1 'polypeptide(L)'
;MVFGVPDDDLREATFDQALAQLTADAPGEEAAELLLRLRDDTHRITRRIEQRRSTGIRLPAAALLKAMADSYGQLTAEPEMMGLVNSGMSLQFLARDLLTDLPPEQRAPVLAAMATTPDGAVLATRTLHRVTNPDNNDSEEVQTTEDWSLQARDAVTEQIAQHLAPTTGSPAEELTESDTDLIWMWRHTHPDSLRPWLRQRLDNGWEPLPLLGKLLRPTSRPHRLIDESVLASLDAMFGLDDLYTRLDPLLQTQTSNNSADQHHTNILQALHEHRPTTGQTPPPDSGTTA
;
A
#
# COMPACT_ATOMS: atom_id res chain seq x y z
N MET A 1 3.28 -6.61 -47.91
CA MET A 1 3.40 -5.93 -46.61
C MET A 1 3.46 -7.01 -45.54
N VAL A 2 4.64 -7.29 -45.01
CA VAL A 2 4.79 -8.12 -43.82
C VAL A 2 4.60 -7.17 -42.65
N PHE A 3 3.54 -7.36 -41.85
CA PHE A 3 3.43 -6.72 -40.54
C PHE A 3 4.52 -7.34 -39.66
N GLY A 4 5.72 -6.74 -39.69
CA GLY A 4 6.80 -7.10 -38.81
C GLY A 4 6.37 -6.77 -37.38
N VAL A 5 6.32 -7.78 -36.54
CA VAL A 5 6.35 -7.60 -35.08
C VAL A 5 7.58 -6.73 -34.79
N PRO A 6 7.46 -5.61 -34.04
CA PRO A 6 8.62 -4.79 -33.70
C PRO A 6 9.71 -5.66 -33.08
N ASP A 7 10.97 -5.49 -33.50
CA ASP A 7 12.14 -6.29 -33.05
C ASP A 7 12.36 -6.26 -31.51
N ASP A 8 11.69 -5.36 -30.80
CA ASP A 8 11.64 -5.29 -29.32
C ASP A 8 10.65 -6.27 -28.65
N ASP A 9 9.94 -7.07 -29.45
CA ASP A 9 9.47 -8.44 -29.17
C ASP A 9 10.15 -9.32 -28.12
N LEU A 10 9.62 -9.50 -26.90
CA LEU A 10 9.99 -10.73 -26.17
C LEU A 10 9.41 -11.93 -26.94
N ARG A 11 10.25 -12.78 -27.53
CA ARG A 11 9.77 -13.89 -28.39
C ARG A 11 8.90 -14.86 -27.61
N GLU A 12 7.91 -15.47 -28.27
CA GLU A 12 6.97 -16.42 -27.63
C GLU A 12 7.69 -17.58 -26.93
N ALA A 13 8.64 -18.21 -27.62
CA ALA A 13 9.44 -19.29 -27.05
C ALA A 13 10.26 -18.85 -25.82
N THR A 14 10.78 -17.62 -25.84
CA THR A 14 11.53 -17.04 -24.71
C THR A 14 10.60 -16.81 -23.52
N PHE A 15 9.40 -16.28 -23.76
CA PHE A 15 8.38 -16.10 -22.73
C PHE A 15 7.93 -17.45 -22.12
N ASP A 16 7.70 -18.46 -22.95
CA ASP A 16 7.37 -19.83 -22.49
C ASP A 16 8.47 -20.41 -21.60
N GLN A 17 9.71 -20.30 -22.04
CA GLN A 17 10.86 -20.82 -21.31
C GLN A 17 11.08 -20.06 -20.01
N ALA A 18 10.88 -18.74 -20.00
CA ALA A 18 10.93 -17.92 -18.79
C ALA A 18 9.89 -18.39 -17.75
N LEU A 19 8.64 -18.63 -18.17
CA LEU A 19 7.61 -19.16 -17.27
C LEU A 19 7.98 -20.55 -16.72
N ALA A 20 8.55 -21.42 -17.55
CA ALA A 20 9.03 -22.73 -17.10
C ALA A 20 10.18 -22.62 -16.08
N GLN A 21 11.13 -21.72 -16.31
CA GLN A 21 12.25 -21.45 -15.40
C GLN A 21 11.79 -20.88 -14.05
N LEU A 22 10.87 -19.92 -14.07
CA LEU A 22 10.26 -19.38 -12.84
C LEU A 22 9.52 -20.46 -12.05
N THR A 23 8.82 -21.37 -12.74
CA THR A 23 8.13 -22.50 -12.08
C THR A 23 9.10 -23.46 -11.41
N ALA A 24 10.25 -23.70 -12.02
CA ALA A 24 11.26 -24.62 -11.54
C ALA A 24 12.17 -24.03 -10.44
N ASP A 25 11.99 -22.75 -10.08
CA ASP A 25 12.90 -21.99 -9.21
C ASP A 25 14.37 -22.07 -9.68
N ALA A 26 14.55 -22.08 -11.01
CA ALA A 26 15.84 -22.22 -11.68
C ALA A 26 15.99 -21.07 -12.70
N PRO A 27 16.23 -19.83 -12.23
CA PRO A 27 16.27 -18.66 -13.10
C PRO A 27 17.43 -18.78 -14.10
N GLY A 28 17.08 -18.77 -15.39
CA GLY A 28 18.02 -18.72 -16.51
C GLY A 28 17.95 -17.38 -17.24
N GLU A 29 18.59 -17.32 -18.41
CA GLU A 29 18.63 -16.09 -19.23
C GLU A 29 17.22 -15.62 -19.63
N GLU A 30 16.30 -16.54 -19.93
CA GLU A 30 14.94 -16.19 -20.35
C GLU A 30 14.10 -15.64 -19.20
N ALA A 31 14.21 -16.22 -17.99
CA ALA A 31 13.58 -15.65 -16.80
C ALA A 31 14.15 -14.26 -16.48
N ALA A 32 15.47 -14.07 -16.58
CA ALA A 32 16.10 -12.77 -16.38
C ALA A 32 15.60 -11.72 -17.38
N GLU A 33 15.47 -12.09 -18.66
CA GLU A 33 14.90 -11.20 -19.69
C GLU A 33 13.44 -10.87 -19.40
N LEU A 34 12.62 -11.85 -19.00
CA LEU A 34 11.23 -11.58 -18.62
C LEU A 34 11.13 -10.59 -17.45
N LEU A 35 11.96 -10.74 -16.42
CA LEU A 35 11.99 -9.83 -15.27
C LEU A 35 12.48 -8.43 -15.65
N LEU A 36 13.50 -8.35 -16.51
CA LEU A 36 13.98 -7.09 -17.08
C LEU A 36 12.84 -6.36 -17.81
N ARG A 37 12.11 -7.07 -18.67
CA ARG A 37 10.96 -6.50 -19.40
C ARG A 37 9.78 -6.20 -18.49
N LEU A 38 9.55 -6.99 -17.43
CA LEU A 38 8.52 -6.68 -16.44
C LEU A 38 8.79 -5.34 -15.76
N ARG A 39 10.06 -4.99 -15.58
CA ARG A 39 10.51 -3.71 -15.00
C ARG A 39 10.41 -2.55 -15.98
N ASP A 40 10.91 -2.74 -17.19
CA ASP A 40 11.14 -1.67 -18.16
C ASP A 40 9.97 -1.50 -19.16
N ASP A 41 9.14 -2.53 -19.34
CA ASP A 41 7.96 -2.57 -20.23
C ASP A 41 6.76 -3.27 -19.53
N THR A 42 6.51 -2.85 -18.28
CA THR A 42 5.53 -3.47 -17.37
C THR A 42 4.15 -3.64 -18.00
N HIS A 43 3.64 -2.62 -18.68
CA HIS A 43 2.31 -2.62 -19.27
C HIS A 43 2.15 -3.68 -20.36
N ARG A 44 3.18 -3.88 -21.19
CA ARG A 44 3.15 -4.88 -22.25
C ARG A 44 3.24 -6.30 -21.70
N ILE A 45 4.15 -6.54 -20.75
CA ILE A 45 4.31 -7.87 -20.13
C ILE A 45 3.05 -8.26 -19.35
N THR A 46 2.47 -7.34 -18.58
CA THR A 46 1.20 -7.58 -17.87
C THR A 46 0.07 -7.93 -18.84
N ARG A 47 -0.12 -7.14 -19.91
CA ARG A 47 -1.14 -7.41 -20.94
C ARG A 47 -0.96 -8.77 -21.63
N ARG A 48 0.28 -9.21 -21.85
CA ARG A 48 0.57 -10.54 -22.41
C ARG A 48 0.23 -11.66 -21.45
N ILE A 49 0.56 -11.52 -20.17
CA ILE A 49 0.18 -12.48 -19.12
C ILE A 49 -1.36 -12.58 -19.04
N GLU A 50 -2.07 -11.45 -19.06
CA GLU A 50 -3.53 -11.39 -19.09
C GLU A 50 -4.13 -12.06 -20.34
N GLN A 51 -3.52 -11.86 -21.51
CA GLN A 51 -3.93 -12.52 -22.75
C GLN A 51 -3.78 -14.05 -22.65
N ARG A 52 -2.70 -14.55 -22.07
CA ARG A 52 -2.52 -15.99 -21.82
C ARG A 52 -3.54 -16.53 -20.83
N ARG A 53 -3.81 -15.78 -19.77
CA ARG A 53 -4.82 -16.14 -18.77
C ARG A 53 -6.22 -16.24 -19.39
N SER A 54 -6.62 -15.23 -20.16
CA SER A 54 -7.95 -15.17 -20.81
C SER A 54 -8.14 -16.23 -21.90
N THR A 55 -7.06 -16.75 -22.49
CA THR A 55 -7.10 -17.88 -23.43
C THR A 55 -7.09 -19.26 -22.73
N GLY A 56 -7.13 -19.30 -21.39
CA GLY A 56 -7.19 -20.53 -20.61
C GLY A 56 -5.85 -21.24 -20.46
N ILE A 57 -4.73 -20.60 -20.82
CA ILE A 57 -3.39 -21.15 -20.59
C ILE A 57 -3.10 -21.07 -19.08
N ARG A 58 -2.76 -22.21 -18.47
CA ARG A 58 -2.40 -22.27 -17.06
C ARG A 58 -1.04 -21.57 -16.85
N LEU A 59 -1.05 -20.52 -16.06
CA LEU A 59 0.14 -19.76 -15.70
C LEU A 59 0.71 -20.22 -14.35
N PRO A 60 2.02 -20.08 -14.12
CA PRO A 60 2.61 -20.32 -12.81
C PRO A 60 2.38 -19.13 -11.87
N ALA A 61 1.12 -18.94 -11.46
CA ALA A 61 0.67 -17.75 -10.73
C ALA A 61 1.50 -17.46 -9.46
N ALA A 62 1.83 -18.48 -8.67
CA ALA A 62 2.65 -18.31 -7.47
C ALA A 62 4.06 -17.79 -7.78
N ALA A 63 4.70 -18.30 -8.84
CA ALA A 63 6.05 -17.88 -9.23
C ALA A 63 6.03 -16.46 -9.82
N LEU A 64 5.02 -16.15 -10.65
CA LEU A 64 4.81 -14.81 -11.18
C LEU A 64 4.57 -13.78 -10.08
N LEU A 65 3.74 -14.09 -9.09
CA LEU A 65 3.47 -13.20 -7.96
C LEU A 65 4.75 -12.86 -7.16
N LYS A 66 5.60 -13.86 -6.89
CA LYS A 66 6.91 -13.63 -6.24
C LYS A 66 7.83 -12.76 -7.10
N ALA A 67 7.97 -13.10 -8.38
CA ALA A 67 8.75 -12.32 -9.34
C ALA A 67 8.30 -10.84 -9.44
N MET A 68 6.98 -10.61 -9.41
CA MET A 68 6.40 -9.27 -9.41
C MET A 68 6.74 -8.52 -8.13
N ALA A 69 6.68 -9.18 -6.98
CA ALA A 69 7.05 -8.59 -5.69
C ALA A 69 8.53 -8.18 -5.65
N ASP A 70 9.42 -9.03 -6.15
CA ASP A 70 10.87 -8.74 -6.23
C ASP A 70 11.19 -7.55 -7.14
N SER A 71 10.37 -7.33 -8.17
CA SER A 71 10.56 -6.26 -9.15
C SER A 71 9.82 -4.95 -8.81
N TYR A 72 8.92 -4.97 -7.82
CA TYR A 72 7.93 -3.90 -7.61
C TYR A 72 8.54 -2.53 -7.30
N GLY A 73 9.59 -2.49 -6.49
CA GLY A 73 10.29 -1.24 -6.15
C GLY A 73 11.22 -0.71 -7.24
N GLN A 74 11.40 -1.47 -8.33
CA GLN A 74 12.39 -1.17 -9.36
C GLN A 74 11.76 -0.79 -10.70
N LEU A 75 10.43 -0.71 -10.80
CA LEU A 75 9.72 -0.45 -12.05
C LEU A 75 10.14 0.89 -12.66
N THR A 76 10.47 0.87 -13.94
CA THR A 76 10.94 2.05 -14.69
C THR A 76 10.05 2.39 -15.88
N ALA A 77 9.07 1.54 -16.19
CA ALA A 77 8.15 1.75 -17.31
C ALA A 77 7.37 3.08 -17.15
N GLU A 78 7.40 3.88 -18.22
CA GLU A 78 6.71 5.16 -18.30
C GLU A 78 5.18 4.98 -18.19
N PRO A 79 4.46 5.91 -17.52
CA PRO A 79 3.02 5.83 -17.39
C PRO A 79 2.27 5.83 -18.73
N GLU A 80 1.28 4.95 -18.88
CA GLU A 80 0.35 4.93 -20.01
C GLU A 80 -0.89 5.82 -19.77
N MET A 81 -1.72 6.00 -20.80
CA MET A 81 -3.02 6.70 -20.74
C MET A 81 -2.95 8.10 -20.11
N MET A 82 -2.03 8.95 -20.57
CA MET A 82 -1.81 10.30 -20.03
C MET A 82 -1.53 10.31 -18.51
N GLY A 83 -0.86 9.26 -18.01
CA GLY A 83 -0.52 9.13 -16.59
C GLY A 83 -1.61 8.52 -15.72
N LEU A 84 -2.73 8.08 -16.29
CA LEU A 84 -3.81 7.44 -15.54
C LEU A 84 -3.45 6.02 -15.08
N VAL A 85 -2.58 5.33 -15.81
CA VAL A 85 -2.14 3.96 -15.48
C VAL A 85 -0.63 3.95 -15.41
N ASN A 86 -0.08 3.92 -14.19
CA ASN A 86 1.33 3.71 -13.98
C ASN A 86 1.66 2.21 -13.88
N SER A 87 2.94 1.87 -14.03
CA SER A 87 3.45 0.49 -14.00
C SER A 87 3.04 -0.27 -12.73
N GLY A 88 3.10 0.39 -11.58
CA GLY A 88 2.66 -0.16 -10.29
C GLY A 88 1.17 -0.53 -10.28
N MET A 89 0.30 0.29 -10.86
CA MET A 89 -1.14 0.02 -10.95
C MET A 89 -1.43 -1.19 -11.86
N SER A 90 -0.76 -1.31 -13.00
CA SER A 90 -0.89 -2.50 -13.86
C SER A 90 -0.49 -3.79 -13.14
N LEU A 91 0.62 -3.77 -12.41
CA LEU A 91 1.05 -4.93 -11.62
C LEU A 91 0.07 -5.28 -10.50
N GLN A 92 -0.52 -4.29 -9.83
CA GLN A 92 -1.52 -4.54 -8.78
C GLN A 92 -2.77 -5.24 -9.33
N PHE A 93 -3.27 -4.85 -10.50
CA PHE A 93 -4.41 -5.52 -11.12
C PHE A 93 -4.08 -6.95 -11.52
N LEU A 94 -2.93 -7.17 -12.15
CA LEU A 94 -2.48 -8.51 -12.50
C LEU A 94 -2.28 -9.38 -11.24
N ALA A 95 -1.69 -8.84 -10.17
CA ALA A 95 -1.42 -9.60 -8.95
C ALA A 95 -2.72 -10.09 -8.30
N ARG A 96 -3.75 -9.24 -8.27
CA ARG A 96 -5.10 -9.62 -7.78
C ARG A 96 -5.65 -10.82 -8.55
N ASP A 97 -5.57 -10.75 -9.87
CA ASP A 97 -6.08 -11.79 -10.76
C ASP A 97 -5.31 -13.11 -10.60
N LEU A 98 -3.97 -13.05 -10.53
CA LEU A 98 -3.13 -14.22 -10.29
C LEU A 98 -3.36 -14.83 -8.90
N LEU A 99 -3.58 -14.03 -7.86
CA LEU A 99 -3.89 -14.55 -6.51
C LEU A 99 -5.23 -15.28 -6.50
N THR A 100 -6.21 -14.78 -7.26
CA THR A 100 -7.55 -15.40 -7.37
C THR A 100 -7.49 -16.75 -8.08
N ASP A 101 -6.58 -16.91 -9.05
CA ASP A 101 -6.34 -18.16 -9.76
C ASP A 101 -5.67 -19.24 -8.90
N LEU A 102 -5.06 -18.86 -7.76
CA LEU A 102 -4.45 -19.81 -6.84
C LEU A 102 -5.51 -20.54 -5.99
N PRO A 103 -5.28 -21.84 -5.68
CA PRO A 103 -6.04 -22.54 -4.66
C PRO A 103 -5.99 -21.78 -3.32
N PRO A 104 -7.09 -21.69 -2.55
CA PRO A 104 -7.15 -20.93 -1.30
C PRO A 104 -6.02 -21.25 -0.32
N GLU A 105 -5.63 -22.52 -0.20
CA GLU A 105 -4.56 -23.00 0.66
C GLU A 105 -3.16 -22.50 0.27
N GLN A 106 -2.99 -22.01 -0.96
CA GLN A 106 -1.72 -21.45 -1.45
C GLN A 106 -1.65 -19.93 -1.32
N ARG A 107 -2.78 -19.24 -1.12
CA ARG A 107 -2.84 -17.77 -1.15
C ARG A 107 -2.02 -17.13 -0.02
N ALA A 108 -2.23 -17.57 1.22
CA ALA A 108 -1.51 -17.03 2.37
C ALA A 108 0.02 -17.29 2.30
N PRO A 109 0.50 -18.52 2.02
CA PRO A 109 1.95 -18.76 1.85
C PRO A 109 2.58 -17.95 0.71
N VAL A 110 1.87 -17.74 -0.40
CA VAL A 110 2.38 -16.95 -1.52
C VAL A 110 2.46 -15.46 -1.16
N LEU A 111 1.44 -14.90 -0.50
CA LEU A 111 1.48 -13.51 -0.04
C LEU A 111 2.58 -13.27 0.99
N ALA A 112 2.80 -14.22 1.92
CA ALA A 112 3.91 -14.17 2.86
C ALA A 112 5.26 -14.17 2.13
N ALA A 113 5.41 -15.00 1.09
CA ALA A 113 6.62 -15.06 0.29
C ALA A 113 6.82 -13.80 -0.58
N MET A 114 5.75 -13.15 -1.05
CA MET A 114 5.85 -11.83 -1.70
C MET A 114 6.34 -10.77 -0.72
N ALA A 115 5.93 -10.85 0.54
CA ALA A 115 6.23 -9.84 1.56
C ALA A 115 7.65 -9.93 2.15
N THR A 116 8.55 -10.78 1.61
CA THR A 116 9.93 -10.92 2.11
C THR A 116 10.81 -9.69 1.85
N THR A 117 10.39 -8.77 0.99
CA THR A 117 11.02 -7.46 0.77
C THR A 117 10.04 -6.33 1.14
N PRO A 118 10.52 -5.12 1.48
CA PRO A 118 9.65 -3.99 1.78
C PRO A 118 8.66 -3.67 0.63
N ASP A 119 9.16 -3.53 -0.60
CA ASP A 119 8.33 -3.24 -1.77
C ASP A 119 7.37 -4.40 -2.10
N GLY A 120 7.85 -5.64 -1.92
CA GLY A 120 7.04 -6.83 -2.05
C GLY A 120 5.91 -6.90 -1.01
N ALA A 121 6.15 -6.46 0.23
CA ALA A 121 5.12 -6.38 1.28
C ALA A 121 4.06 -5.32 0.95
N VAL A 122 4.45 -4.21 0.31
CA VAL A 122 3.51 -3.22 -0.22
C VAL A 122 2.62 -3.84 -1.30
N LEU A 123 3.20 -4.53 -2.29
CA LEU A 123 2.42 -5.20 -3.34
C LEU A 123 1.53 -6.31 -2.77
N ALA A 124 2.05 -7.14 -1.87
CA ALA A 124 1.30 -8.23 -1.23
C ALA A 124 0.08 -7.68 -0.48
N THR A 125 0.26 -6.60 0.29
CA THR A 125 -0.83 -5.98 1.05
C THR A 125 -1.91 -5.41 0.14
N ARG A 126 -1.51 -4.68 -0.92
CA ARG A 126 -2.47 -4.14 -1.91
C ARG A 126 -3.22 -5.26 -2.64
N THR A 127 -2.52 -6.35 -2.95
CA THR A 127 -3.11 -7.53 -3.60
C THR A 127 -4.14 -8.19 -2.71
N LEU A 128 -3.78 -8.43 -1.44
CA LEU A 128 -4.66 -8.98 -0.42
C LEU A 128 -5.90 -8.09 -0.26
N HIS A 129 -5.70 -6.80 0.01
CA HIS A 129 -6.80 -5.85 0.22
C HIS A 129 -7.78 -5.82 -0.97
N ARG A 130 -7.28 -5.80 -2.21
CA ARG A 130 -8.15 -5.82 -3.40
C ARG A 130 -8.94 -7.11 -3.59
N VAL A 131 -8.37 -8.27 -3.20
CA VAL A 131 -9.09 -9.54 -3.26
C VAL A 131 -10.13 -9.63 -2.14
N THR A 132 -9.85 -9.05 -0.98
CA THR A 132 -10.74 -9.11 0.17
C THR A 132 -11.81 -8.03 0.19
N ASN A 133 -11.61 -6.92 -0.56
CA ASN A 133 -12.50 -5.75 -0.66
C ASN A 133 -12.73 -5.36 -2.14
N PRO A 134 -13.49 -6.18 -2.90
CA PRO A 134 -13.67 -6.02 -4.33
C PRO A 134 -14.37 -4.72 -4.75
N ASP A 135 -15.18 -4.12 -3.87
CA ASP A 135 -15.88 -2.87 -4.18
C ASP A 135 -14.93 -1.66 -4.33
N ASN A 136 -13.64 -1.80 -3.96
CA ASN A 136 -12.61 -0.76 -4.06
C ASN A 136 -13.04 0.58 -3.43
N ASN A 137 -13.94 0.50 -2.45
CA ASN A 137 -14.16 1.57 -1.50
C ASN A 137 -12.87 1.63 -0.67
N ASP A 138 -12.37 2.81 -0.31
CA ASP A 138 -11.24 2.98 0.63
C ASP A 138 -11.58 2.49 2.07
N SER A 139 -12.49 1.52 2.19
CA SER A 139 -12.91 0.91 3.44
C SER A 139 -11.83 -0.02 3.96
N GLU A 140 -11.49 0.16 5.23
CA GLU A 140 -10.59 -0.72 5.98
C GLU A 140 -11.28 -2.03 6.42
N GLU A 141 -12.60 -2.14 6.23
CA GLU A 141 -13.34 -3.35 6.58
C GLU A 141 -13.03 -4.47 5.60
N VAL A 142 -12.76 -5.67 6.12
CA VAL A 142 -12.57 -6.88 5.32
C VAL A 142 -13.93 -7.50 4.99
N GLN A 143 -14.26 -7.60 3.71
CA GLN A 143 -15.54 -8.16 3.27
C GLN A 143 -15.54 -9.69 3.17
N THR A 144 -14.37 -10.34 3.07
CA THR A 144 -14.29 -11.82 3.07
C THR A 144 -14.22 -12.40 4.48
N THR A 145 -14.89 -13.53 4.68
CA THR A 145 -14.85 -14.31 5.92
C THR A 145 -14.05 -15.61 5.79
N GLU A 146 -13.35 -15.81 4.66
CA GLU A 146 -12.59 -17.03 4.40
C GLU A 146 -11.32 -17.11 5.27
N ASP A 147 -11.05 -18.27 5.86
CA ASP A 147 -9.95 -18.49 6.81
C ASP A 147 -8.57 -18.13 6.26
N TRP A 148 -8.33 -18.33 4.96
CA TRP A 148 -7.04 -18.01 4.33
C TRP A 148 -6.75 -16.51 4.38
N SER A 149 -7.79 -15.66 4.39
CA SER A 149 -7.64 -14.19 4.43
C SER A 149 -7.03 -13.76 5.76
N LEU A 150 -7.53 -14.30 6.87
CA LEU A 150 -6.96 -14.03 8.19
C LEU A 150 -5.50 -14.49 8.27
N GLN A 151 -5.21 -15.70 7.81
CA GLN A 151 -3.84 -16.24 7.78
C GLN A 151 -2.90 -15.36 6.92
N ALA A 152 -3.39 -14.87 5.78
CA ALA A 152 -2.62 -13.99 4.90
C ALA A 152 -2.35 -12.64 5.57
N ARG A 153 -3.35 -12.06 6.25
CA ARG A 153 -3.20 -10.80 7.00
C ARG A 153 -2.17 -10.96 8.11
N ASP A 154 -2.26 -12.01 8.91
CA ASP A 154 -1.30 -12.33 9.96
C ASP A 154 0.13 -12.42 9.41
N ALA A 155 0.32 -13.21 8.34
CA ALA A 155 1.64 -13.43 7.77
C ALA A 155 2.25 -12.17 7.12
N VAL A 156 1.45 -11.38 6.39
CA VAL A 156 1.91 -10.13 5.78
C VAL A 156 2.20 -9.08 6.85
N THR A 157 1.37 -8.95 7.89
CA THR A 157 1.63 -8.07 9.03
C THR A 157 2.92 -8.44 9.75
N GLU A 158 3.19 -9.73 9.95
CA GLU A 158 4.44 -10.19 10.56
C GLU A 158 5.65 -9.72 9.74
N GLN A 159 5.61 -9.85 8.42
CA GLN A 159 6.67 -9.36 7.53
C GLN A 159 6.83 -7.84 7.59
N ILE A 160 5.71 -7.08 7.56
CA ILE A 160 5.76 -5.61 7.71
C ILE A 160 6.41 -5.23 9.04
N ALA A 161 6.04 -5.88 10.14
CA ALA A 161 6.62 -5.62 11.46
C ALA A 161 8.13 -5.93 11.49
N GLN A 162 8.58 -7.00 10.81
CA GLN A 162 10.00 -7.33 10.68
C GLN A 162 10.77 -6.26 9.90
N HIS A 163 10.22 -5.77 8.78
CA HIS A 163 10.83 -4.71 7.98
C HIS A 163 10.93 -3.38 8.73
N LEU A 164 9.93 -3.07 9.57
CA LEU A 164 9.92 -1.84 10.38
C LEU A 164 10.71 -1.96 11.69
N ALA A 165 11.09 -3.15 12.13
CA ALA A 165 11.81 -3.34 13.39
C ALA A 165 13.09 -2.47 13.52
N PRO A 166 13.93 -2.30 12.48
CA PRO A 166 15.11 -1.45 12.54
C PRO A 166 14.82 0.03 12.83
N THR A 167 13.63 0.54 12.47
CA THR A 167 13.23 1.94 12.69
C THR A 167 13.01 2.29 14.16
N THR A 168 12.87 1.27 15.02
CA THR A 168 12.52 1.44 16.44
C THR A 168 13.55 2.26 17.23
N GLY A 169 14.81 2.26 16.80
CA GLY A 169 15.90 2.99 17.48
C GLY A 169 16.14 4.41 16.95
N SER A 170 15.46 4.80 15.87
CA SER A 170 15.65 6.08 15.18
C SER A 170 14.46 7.00 15.41
N PRO A 171 14.65 8.34 15.36
CA PRO A 171 13.56 9.29 15.41
C PRO A 171 12.70 9.22 14.13
N ALA A 172 11.45 9.70 14.20
CA ALA A 172 10.48 9.58 13.10
C ALA A 172 10.94 10.31 11.82
N GLU A 173 11.76 11.36 11.94
CA GLU A 173 12.38 12.11 10.86
C GLU A 173 13.29 11.26 9.98
N GLU A 174 13.82 10.15 10.50
CA GLU A 174 14.69 9.23 9.77
C GLU A 174 13.92 8.16 8.99
N LEU A 175 12.59 8.09 9.14
CA LEU A 175 11.77 7.17 8.34
C LEU A 175 11.96 7.42 6.84
N THR A 176 12.22 6.34 6.13
CA THR A 176 12.32 6.34 4.67
C THR A 176 10.93 6.36 4.05
N GLU A 177 10.86 6.63 2.74
CA GLU A 177 9.60 6.50 1.99
C GLU A 177 9.04 5.07 2.09
N SER A 178 9.92 4.06 2.03
CA SER A 178 9.53 2.65 2.16
C SER A 178 8.95 2.34 3.54
N ASP A 179 9.56 2.82 4.64
CA ASP A 179 9.01 2.64 5.99
C ASP A 179 7.62 3.29 6.13
N THR A 180 7.47 4.47 5.53
CA THR A 180 6.22 5.22 5.54
C THR A 180 5.13 4.46 4.78
N ASP A 181 5.44 3.94 3.59
CA ASP A 181 4.54 3.11 2.80
C ASP A 181 4.16 1.82 3.56
N LEU A 182 5.09 1.18 4.27
CA LEU A 182 4.82 0.01 5.09
C LEU A 182 3.85 0.30 6.25
N ILE A 183 4.01 1.43 6.95
CA ILE A 183 3.07 1.87 7.99
C ILE A 183 1.67 2.05 7.39
N TRP A 184 1.57 2.70 6.23
CA TRP A 184 0.31 2.84 5.50
C TRP A 184 -0.27 1.51 5.07
N MET A 185 0.55 0.50 4.74
CA MET A 185 0.07 -0.83 4.38
C MET A 185 -0.38 -1.64 5.59
N TRP A 186 0.27 -1.50 6.75
CA TRP A 186 -0.12 -2.20 7.96
C TRP A 186 -1.59 -1.94 8.33
N ARG A 187 -2.11 -0.73 8.11
CA ARG A 187 -3.51 -0.39 8.40
C ARG A 187 -4.51 -1.30 7.67
N HIS A 188 -4.18 -1.74 6.45
CA HIS A 188 -5.04 -2.57 5.60
C HIS A 188 -5.02 -4.06 5.98
N THR A 189 -4.09 -4.46 6.85
CA THR A 189 -3.95 -5.84 7.32
C THR A 189 -4.46 -5.99 8.74
N HIS A 190 -3.88 -5.29 9.72
CA HIS A 190 -4.28 -5.41 11.13
C HIS A 190 -4.24 -4.06 11.85
N PRO A 191 -5.27 -3.21 11.68
CA PRO A 191 -5.31 -1.88 12.30
C PRO A 191 -5.23 -1.95 13.83
N ASP A 192 -5.84 -2.97 14.43
CA ASP A 192 -5.81 -3.21 15.88
C ASP A 192 -4.41 -3.47 16.44
N SER A 193 -3.49 -3.98 15.62
CA SER A 193 -2.09 -4.22 16.01
C SER A 193 -1.18 -3.02 15.71
N LEU A 194 -1.52 -2.23 14.69
CA LEU A 194 -0.77 -1.03 14.30
C LEU A 194 -0.86 0.07 15.38
N ARG A 195 -2.06 0.32 15.91
CA ARG A 195 -2.27 1.41 16.88
C ARG A 195 -1.44 1.22 18.17
N PRO A 196 -1.41 0.05 18.83
CA PRO A 196 -0.50 -0.21 19.95
C PRO A 196 0.98 -0.03 19.58
N TRP A 197 1.38 -0.45 18.37
CA TRP A 197 2.76 -0.29 17.90
C TRP A 197 3.15 1.19 17.73
N LEU A 198 2.30 2.00 17.08
CA LEU A 198 2.51 3.45 16.93
C LEU A 198 2.54 4.16 18.27
N ARG A 199 1.60 3.82 19.18
CA ARG A 199 1.58 4.37 20.54
C ARG A 199 2.89 4.10 21.27
N GLN A 200 3.38 2.85 21.21
CA GLN A 200 4.65 2.50 21.82
C GLN A 200 5.80 3.36 21.26
N ARG A 201 5.83 3.64 19.95
CA ARG A 201 6.89 4.49 19.35
C ARG A 201 6.78 5.94 19.82
N LEU A 202 5.58 6.50 19.84
CA LEU A 202 5.32 7.86 20.36
C LEU A 202 5.69 8.00 21.84
N ASP A 203 5.45 6.95 22.64
CA ASP A 203 5.82 6.93 24.06
C ASP A 203 7.34 6.75 24.28
N ASN A 204 8.08 6.30 23.26
CA ASN A 204 9.52 6.03 23.32
C ASN A 204 10.35 6.99 22.45
N GLY A 205 9.86 8.22 22.25
CA GLY A 205 10.65 9.32 21.70
C GLY A 205 10.33 9.72 20.27
N TRP A 206 9.41 9.04 19.58
CA TRP A 206 8.87 9.61 18.34
C TRP A 206 7.98 10.81 18.65
N GLU A 207 8.22 11.91 17.96
CA GLU A 207 7.35 13.07 18.02
C GLU A 207 6.19 12.94 17.02
N PRO A 208 4.95 13.30 17.41
CA PRO A 208 3.77 13.11 16.57
C PRO A 208 3.79 13.97 15.31
N LEU A 209 4.25 15.22 15.38
CA LEU A 209 4.24 16.13 14.24
C LEU A 209 5.27 15.75 13.15
N PRO A 210 6.54 15.42 13.48
CA PRO A 210 7.48 14.87 12.50
C PRO A 210 7.00 13.57 11.84
N LEU A 211 6.38 12.67 12.62
CA LEU A 211 5.77 11.46 12.07
C LEU A 211 4.66 11.77 11.07
N LEU A 212 3.76 12.70 11.40
CA LEU A 212 2.75 13.16 10.45
C LEU A 212 3.37 13.84 9.23
N GLY A 213 4.48 14.57 9.39
CA GLY A 213 5.24 15.17 8.30
C GLY A 213 5.74 14.14 7.28
N LYS A 214 6.08 12.93 7.75
CA LYS A 214 6.45 11.78 6.90
C LYS A 214 5.24 11.10 6.27
N LEU A 215 4.22 10.80 7.07
CA LEU A 215 3.03 10.08 6.61
C LEU A 215 2.20 10.87 5.61
N LEU A 216 2.07 12.19 5.81
CA LEU A 216 1.31 13.09 4.97
C LEU A 216 2.27 13.77 3.99
N ARG A 217 2.33 13.28 2.74
CA ARG A 217 3.21 13.87 1.73
C ARG A 217 2.84 15.33 1.45
N PRO A 218 3.82 16.23 1.27
CA PRO A 218 3.54 17.60 0.89
C PRO A 218 2.71 17.67 -0.40
N THR A 219 1.70 18.53 -0.40
CA THR A 219 0.82 18.76 -1.55
C THR A 219 0.83 20.22 -1.95
N SER A 220 0.80 20.49 -3.27
CA SER A 220 0.61 21.84 -3.81
C SER A 220 -0.77 22.43 -3.48
N ARG A 221 -1.68 21.63 -2.90
CA ARG A 221 -3.03 22.03 -2.47
C ARG A 221 -3.19 21.77 -0.96
N PRO A 222 -2.71 22.68 -0.09
CA PRO A 222 -2.70 22.45 1.36
C PRO A 222 -4.08 22.19 1.97
N HIS A 223 -5.16 22.78 1.42
CA HIS A 223 -6.55 22.50 1.85
C HIS A 223 -7.07 21.09 1.50
N ARG A 224 -6.26 20.28 0.81
CA ARG A 224 -6.54 18.86 0.54
C ARG A 224 -5.51 17.93 1.21
N LEU A 225 -4.73 18.46 2.14
CA LEU A 225 -3.71 17.68 2.83
C LEU A 225 -4.34 16.60 3.71
N ILE A 226 -5.47 16.93 4.35
CA ILE A 226 -6.30 16.00 5.12
C ILE A 226 -7.72 16.18 4.59
N ASP A 227 -8.25 15.14 3.95
CA ASP A 227 -9.67 15.02 3.64
C ASP A 227 -10.31 13.97 4.56
N GLU A 228 -11.59 13.68 4.38
CA GLU A 228 -12.31 12.68 5.19
C GLU A 228 -11.67 11.28 5.12
N SER A 229 -11.10 10.89 3.98
CA SER A 229 -10.44 9.58 3.82
C SER A 229 -9.13 9.54 4.60
N VAL A 230 -8.30 10.57 4.45
CA VAL A 230 -7.06 10.71 5.24
C VAL A 230 -7.38 10.78 6.73
N LEU A 231 -8.43 11.51 7.14
CA LEU A 231 -8.83 11.64 8.54
C LEU A 231 -9.28 10.31 9.14
N ALA A 232 -10.13 9.54 8.44
CA ALA A 232 -10.52 8.20 8.84
C ALA A 232 -9.31 7.26 8.96
N SER A 233 -8.32 7.45 8.08
CA SER A 233 -7.08 6.68 8.12
C SER A 233 -6.19 7.04 9.32
N LEU A 234 -6.07 8.34 9.63
CA LEU A 234 -5.38 8.81 10.83
C LEU A 234 -6.09 8.30 12.10
N ASP A 235 -7.42 8.23 12.10
CA ASP A 235 -8.18 7.62 13.19
C ASP A 235 -7.85 6.13 13.34
N ALA A 236 -7.86 5.37 12.25
CA ALA A 236 -7.50 3.95 12.28
C ALA A 236 -6.09 3.73 12.87
N MET A 237 -5.11 4.54 12.44
CA MET A 237 -3.72 4.42 12.88
C MET A 237 -3.48 4.89 14.33
N PHE A 238 -4.00 6.04 14.72
CA PHE A 238 -3.66 6.69 16.00
C PHE A 238 -4.82 6.68 17.01
N GLY A 239 -6.05 6.73 16.52
CA GLY A 239 -7.21 7.24 17.25
C GLY A 239 -7.14 8.77 17.32
N LEU A 240 -8.12 9.47 16.75
CA LEU A 240 -8.07 10.94 16.65
C LEU A 240 -7.99 11.61 18.01
N ASP A 241 -8.67 11.10 19.03
CA ASP A 241 -8.62 11.67 20.38
C ASP A 241 -7.19 11.62 20.98
N ASP A 242 -6.47 10.51 20.80
CA ASP A 242 -5.08 10.37 21.25
C ASP A 242 -4.15 11.30 20.45
N LEU A 243 -4.35 11.34 19.13
CA LEU A 243 -3.58 12.21 18.23
C LEU A 243 -3.76 13.69 18.60
N TYR A 244 -5.00 14.15 18.78
CA TYR A 244 -5.31 15.51 19.19
C TYR A 244 -4.76 15.83 20.58
N THR A 245 -4.85 14.89 21.54
CA THR A 245 -4.30 15.09 22.88
C THR A 245 -2.79 15.33 22.84
N ARG A 246 -2.06 14.55 22.02
CA ARG A 246 -0.60 14.68 21.87
C ARG A 246 -0.20 15.96 21.12
N LEU A 247 -1.03 16.43 20.19
CA LEU A 247 -0.79 17.64 19.40
C LEU A 247 -1.33 18.92 20.03
N ASP A 248 -2.15 18.84 21.08
CA ASP A 248 -2.84 20.00 21.67
C ASP A 248 -1.90 21.16 22.03
N PRO A 249 -0.69 20.95 22.62
CA PRO A 249 0.25 22.06 22.87
C PRO A 249 0.67 22.80 21.60
N LEU A 250 0.84 22.07 20.49
CA LEU A 250 1.23 22.62 19.20
C LEU A 250 0.04 23.30 18.49
N LEU A 251 -1.16 22.76 18.66
CA LEU A 251 -2.40 23.34 18.11
C LEU A 251 -2.83 24.63 18.83
N GLN A 252 -2.50 24.76 20.13
CA GLN A 252 -2.79 25.97 20.91
C GLN A 252 -1.80 27.10 20.65
N THR A 253 -0.56 26.77 20.28
CA THR A 253 0.47 27.75 19.97
C THR A 253 0.21 28.28 18.57
N GLN A 254 -0.59 29.36 18.45
CA GLN A 254 -0.81 30.03 17.16
C GLN A 254 0.55 30.28 16.48
N THR A 255 0.72 29.67 15.32
CA THR A 255 1.97 29.61 14.54
C THR A 255 2.48 31.01 14.25
N SER A 256 3.37 31.50 15.12
CA SER A 256 4.14 32.71 14.88
C SER A 256 5.18 32.37 13.82
N ASN A 257 4.84 32.68 12.56
CA ASN A 257 5.68 32.74 11.37
C ASN A 257 7.16 32.38 11.58
N ASN A 258 7.50 31.10 11.48
CA ASN A 258 8.86 30.67 11.15
C ASN A 258 8.78 29.81 9.88
N SER A 259 9.32 30.35 8.79
CA SER A 259 9.29 29.79 7.43
C SER A 259 10.06 28.48 7.26
N ALA A 260 10.60 27.89 8.33
CA ALA A 260 11.47 26.72 8.26
C ALA A 260 10.68 25.41 8.11
N ASP A 261 9.37 25.37 8.39
CA ASP A 261 8.60 24.14 8.24
C ASP A 261 7.13 24.39 7.84
N GLN A 262 6.97 24.97 6.64
CA GLN A 262 5.66 25.27 6.05
C GLN A 262 4.76 24.02 6.00
N HIS A 263 5.34 22.84 5.80
CA HIS A 263 4.59 21.58 5.74
C HIS A 263 3.95 21.22 7.08
N HIS A 264 4.73 21.24 8.17
CA HIS A 264 4.21 21.03 9.52
C HIS A 264 3.14 22.07 9.91
N THR A 265 3.32 23.32 9.49
CA THR A 265 2.30 24.37 9.70
C THR A 265 0.99 24.02 8.97
N ASN A 266 1.08 23.57 7.73
CA ASN A 266 -0.10 23.15 6.95
C ASN A 266 -0.81 21.95 7.59
N ILE A 267 -0.06 20.97 8.13
CA ILE A 267 -0.62 19.81 8.85
C ILE A 267 -1.41 20.28 10.08
N LEU A 268 -0.80 21.10 10.94
CA LEU A 268 -1.46 21.60 12.15
C LEU A 268 -2.72 22.41 11.82
N GLN A 269 -2.65 23.25 10.78
CA GLN A 269 -3.81 24.01 10.32
C GLN A 269 -4.94 23.08 9.84
N ALA A 270 -4.63 22.09 8.99
CA ALA A 270 -5.62 21.13 8.49
C ALA A 270 -6.26 20.34 9.64
N LEU A 271 -5.47 19.87 10.61
CA LEU A 271 -6.00 19.18 11.79
C LEU A 271 -6.89 20.07 12.65
N HIS A 272 -6.58 21.37 12.76
CA HIS A 272 -7.41 22.33 13.48
C HIS A 272 -8.79 22.51 12.82
N GLU A 273 -8.83 22.59 11.48
CA GLU A 273 -10.07 22.72 10.70
C GLU A 273 -10.99 21.50 10.87
N HIS A 274 -10.41 20.31 11.06
CA HIS A 274 -11.14 19.05 11.28
C HIS A 274 -11.41 18.71 12.76
N ARG A 275 -10.98 19.56 13.71
CA ARG A 275 -11.16 19.27 15.14
C ARG A 275 -12.66 19.20 15.45
N PRO A 276 -13.18 18.10 16.04
CA PRO A 276 -14.57 18.02 16.42
C PRO A 276 -14.91 19.18 17.37
N THR A 277 -15.93 19.97 17.02
CA THR A 277 -16.41 21.03 17.91
C THR A 277 -16.99 20.37 19.15
N THR A 278 -16.27 20.44 20.26
CA THR A 278 -16.80 20.06 21.57
C THR A 278 -18.01 20.95 21.86
N GLY A 279 -19.23 20.48 21.58
CA GLY A 279 -20.45 21.22 21.93
C GLY A 279 -21.71 21.07 21.08
N GLN A 280 -21.82 20.19 20.09
CA GLN A 280 -23.15 19.88 19.54
C GLN A 280 -23.83 18.79 20.36
N THR A 281 -24.38 19.20 21.51
CA THR A 281 -25.50 18.47 22.11
C THR A 281 -26.68 18.64 21.16
N PRO A 282 -27.33 17.58 20.66
CA PRO A 282 -28.57 17.74 19.91
C PRO A 282 -29.56 18.50 20.81
N PRO A 283 -30.34 19.46 20.27
CA PRO A 283 -31.30 20.21 21.08
C PRO A 283 -32.21 19.22 21.80
N PRO A 284 -32.49 19.41 23.10
CA PRO A 284 -33.44 18.56 23.79
C PRO A 284 -34.78 18.66 23.07
N ASP A 285 -35.33 17.51 22.70
CA ASP A 285 -36.68 17.38 22.17
C ASP A 285 -37.62 18.22 23.05
N SER A 286 -38.07 19.34 22.48
CA SER A 286 -39.06 20.18 23.12
C SER A 286 -40.36 19.40 23.11
N GLY A 287 -40.79 19.03 24.32
CA GLY A 287 -41.81 18.05 24.59
C GLY A 287 -43.11 18.20 23.81
N THR A 288 -43.66 17.04 23.46
CA THR A 288 -45.10 16.87 23.32
C THR A 288 -45.68 16.65 24.72
N THR A 289 -46.20 17.69 25.34
CA THR A 289 -47.14 17.56 26.46
C THR A 289 -48.51 17.18 25.92
N ALA A 290 -49.03 16.05 26.46
CA ALA A 290 -50.43 15.64 26.64
C ALA A 290 -51.42 15.79 25.47
#